data_AF-A0A382HRH2-F1
#
_entry.id   AF-A0A382HRH2-F1
#
_cell.length_a   1.000
_cell.length_b   1.000
_cell.length_c   1.000
_cell.angle_alpha   90.00
_cell.angle_beta   90.00
_cell.angle_gamma   90.00
#
_symmetry.space_group_name_H-M   'P 1'
#
loop_
_entity.id
_entity.type
_entity.pdbx_description
1 polymer ?
#
loop_
_entity_poly.entity_id
_entity_poly.type
_entity_poly.pdbx_seq_one_letter_code
_entity_poly.pdbx_strand_id
1 'polypeptide(L)'
;MDFESIMNSLHSKASFWSRTMGKNITLQLTIILSLSVYAYGLDCPADSAYHTDLRTLLPNGSPNPTFNEVIATGLCGCIGFASELSGIEEDSSLTLTFMLVDNESIRGAQIDIYHDAGSALSYDQGGEVIKGDKLMDLDDPT
;
A
#
# COMPACT_ATOMS: atom_id res chain seq x y z
N MET A 1 -63.46 19.72 19.10
CA MET A 1 -62.14 19.19 18.69
C MET A 1 -62.27 18.84 17.22
N ASP A 2 -61.76 19.72 16.35
CA ASP A 2 -61.95 19.63 14.90
C ASP A 2 -61.05 18.57 14.26
N PHE A 3 -61.62 17.83 13.31
CA PHE A 3 -60.96 16.75 12.57
C PHE A 3 -59.71 17.27 11.80
N GLU A 4 -59.77 18.51 11.30
CA GLU A 4 -58.63 19.19 10.65
C GLU A 4 -57.45 19.39 11.59
N SER A 5 -57.70 19.69 12.87
CA SER A 5 -56.63 19.87 13.86
C SER A 5 -55.88 18.56 14.14
N ILE A 6 -56.58 17.42 14.09
CA ILE A 6 -55.99 16.10 14.29
C ILE A 6 -55.14 15.71 13.07
N MET A 7 -55.66 15.97 11.87
CA MET A 7 -54.96 15.65 10.61
C MET A 7 -53.70 16.49 10.43
N ASN A 8 -53.75 17.78 10.76
CA ASN A 8 -52.57 18.67 10.74
C ASN A 8 -51.51 18.26 11.76
N SER A 9 -51.92 17.82 12.96
CA SER A 9 -51.00 17.29 13.98
C SER A 9 -50.33 15.98 13.53
N LEU A 10 -51.07 15.09 12.86
CA LEU A 10 -50.51 13.83 12.33
C LEU A 10 -49.51 14.08 11.19
N HIS A 11 -49.83 14.96 10.24
CA HIS A 11 -48.91 15.35 9.17
C HIS A 11 -47.63 16.00 9.71
N SER A 12 -47.76 16.89 10.70
CA SER A 12 -46.62 17.52 11.35
C SER A 12 -45.70 16.49 12.03
N LYS A 13 -46.27 15.56 12.80
CA LYS A 13 -45.51 14.50 13.50
C LYS A 13 -44.84 13.52 12.53
N ALA A 14 -45.50 13.15 11.44
CA ALA A 14 -44.94 12.30 10.39
C ALA A 14 -43.75 12.97 9.68
N SER A 15 -43.86 14.27 9.38
CA SER A 15 -42.77 15.05 8.77
C SER A 15 -41.57 15.21 9.70
N PHE A 16 -41.80 15.36 11.02
CA PHE A 16 -40.76 15.46 12.03
C PHE A 16 -40.02 14.13 12.22
N TRP A 17 -40.75 13.01 12.29
CA TRP A 17 -40.16 11.68 12.40
C TRP A 17 -39.38 11.30 11.12
N SER A 18 -39.92 11.58 9.94
CA SER A 18 -39.23 11.34 8.66
C SER A 18 -37.91 12.12 8.53
N ARG A 19 -37.91 13.40 8.92
CA ARG A 19 -36.70 14.25 8.90
C ARG A 19 -35.64 13.83 9.92
N THR A 20 -36.06 13.35 11.10
CA THR A 20 -35.16 12.91 12.16
C THR A 20 -34.54 11.54 11.85
N MET A 21 -35.34 10.63 11.28
CA MET A 21 -34.90 9.29 10.88
C MET A 21 -33.96 9.35 9.65
N GLY A 22 -34.23 10.23 8.68
CA GLY A 22 -33.34 10.47 7.54
C GLY A 22 -31.98 11.05 7.94
N LYS A 23 -31.95 12.02 8.87
CA LYS A 23 -30.70 12.58 9.40
C LYS A 23 -29.79 11.55 10.07
N ASN A 24 -30.37 10.62 10.84
CA ASN A 24 -29.60 9.54 11.47
C ASN A 24 -29.05 8.53 10.46
N ILE A 25 -29.82 8.19 9.42
CA ILE A 25 -29.36 7.29 8.35
C ILE A 25 -28.26 7.94 7.51
N THR A 26 -28.41 9.23 7.16
CA THR A 26 -27.37 9.97 6.43
C THR A 26 -26.09 10.07 7.26
N LEU A 27 -26.19 10.34 8.56
CA LEU A 27 -25.05 10.37 9.48
C LEU A 27 -24.33 9.02 9.57
N GLN A 28 -25.09 7.92 9.69
CA GLN A 28 -24.52 6.57 9.72
C GLN A 28 -23.82 6.20 8.41
N LEU A 29 -24.41 6.55 7.25
CA LEU A 29 -23.79 6.35 5.94
C LEU A 29 -22.50 7.15 5.78
N THR A 30 -22.45 8.40 6.25
CA THR A 30 -21.20 9.19 6.23
C THR A 30 -20.12 8.60 7.12
N ILE A 31 -20.46 8.05 8.28
CA ILE A 31 -19.50 7.39 9.18
C ILE A 31 -18.95 6.11 8.55
N ILE A 32 -19.81 5.26 7.99
CA ILE A 32 -19.41 4.01 7.31
C ILE A 32 -18.50 4.33 6.11
N LEU A 33 -18.86 5.32 5.29
CA LEU A 33 -18.07 5.73 4.15
C LEU A 33 -16.71 6.34 4.56
N SER A 34 -16.67 7.07 5.69
CA SER A 34 -15.41 7.61 6.23
C SER A 34 -14.50 6.54 6.85
N LEU A 35 -15.07 5.45 7.38
CA LEU A 35 -14.32 4.31 7.91
C LEU A 35 -13.81 3.38 6.79
N SER A 36 -14.48 3.33 5.63
CA SER A 36 -14.01 2.55 4.48
C SER A 36 -12.82 3.18 3.74
N VAL A 37 -12.42 4.41 4.06
CA VAL A 37 -11.25 5.06 3.44
C VAL A 37 -9.94 4.40 3.86
N TYR A 38 -9.94 3.58 4.92
CA TYR A 38 -8.77 2.83 5.38
C TYR A 38 -8.51 1.50 4.64
N ALA A 39 -9.29 1.15 3.61
CA ALA A 39 -9.30 -0.21 3.05
C ALA A 39 -8.39 -0.47 1.84
N TYR A 40 -7.50 0.47 1.46
CA TYR A 40 -6.62 0.28 0.29
C TYR A 40 -5.14 0.58 0.54
N GLY A 41 -4.74 0.68 1.80
CA GLY A 41 -3.33 0.70 2.17
C GLY A 41 -2.78 -0.72 2.21
N LEU A 42 -1.58 -0.93 1.69
CA LEU A 42 -0.86 -2.18 1.85
C LEU A 42 -0.62 -2.40 3.35
N ASP A 43 -1.32 -3.36 3.96
CA ASP A 43 -1.22 -3.66 5.39
C ASP A 43 0.15 -4.28 5.67
N CYS A 44 1.05 -3.49 6.25
CA CYS A 44 2.43 -3.88 6.51
C CYS A 44 2.70 -3.93 8.02
N PRO A 45 2.44 -5.08 8.68
CA PRO A 45 2.72 -5.23 10.09
C PRO A 45 4.22 -5.17 10.36
N ALA A 46 4.59 -4.58 11.48
CA ALA A 46 5.96 -4.46 11.96
C ALA A 46 6.47 -5.78 12.55
N ASP A 47 6.50 -6.84 11.74
CA ASP A 47 7.01 -8.15 12.14
C ASP A 47 8.53 -8.22 12.00
N SER A 48 9.18 -9.06 12.79
CA SER A 48 10.63 -9.25 12.69
C SER A 48 11.01 -10.16 11.52
N ALA A 49 12.01 -9.73 10.73
CA ALA A 49 12.64 -10.55 9.71
C ALA A 49 13.75 -11.41 10.33
N TYR A 50 13.87 -12.65 9.84
CA TYR A 50 14.91 -13.58 10.23
C TYR A 50 15.66 -14.08 9.00
N HIS A 51 16.98 -14.20 9.14
CA HIS A 51 17.86 -14.69 8.08
C HIS A 51 18.87 -15.67 8.65
N THR A 52 19.16 -16.74 7.91
CA THR A 52 20.29 -17.63 8.23
C THR A 52 21.56 -16.92 7.81
N ASP A 53 22.41 -16.56 8.78
CA ASP A 53 23.63 -15.83 8.48
C ASP A 53 24.68 -16.72 7.83
N LEU A 54 24.80 -16.62 6.50
CA LEU A 54 25.76 -17.39 5.71
C LEU A 54 27.13 -16.71 5.59
N ARG A 55 27.34 -15.56 6.22
CA ARG A 55 28.62 -14.84 6.14
C ARG A 55 29.66 -15.57 6.98
N THR A 56 30.77 -15.93 6.36
CA THR A 56 31.89 -16.57 7.09
C THR A 56 32.73 -15.56 7.86
N LEU A 57 32.74 -14.30 7.41
CA LEU A 57 33.51 -13.21 7.98
C LEU A 57 32.62 -11.98 8.24
N LEU A 58 32.93 -11.25 9.30
CA LEU A 58 32.39 -9.93 9.57
C LEU A 58 33.06 -8.88 8.66
N PRO A 59 32.49 -7.67 8.52
CA PRO A 59 33.06 -6.60 7.68
C PRO A 59 34.49 -6.18 8.07
N ASN A 60 34.90 -6.43 9.32
CA ASN A 60 36.25 -6.19 9.83
C ASN A 60 37.24 -7.36 9.51
N GLY A 61 36.78 -8.40 8.81
CA GLY A 61 37.56 -9.59 8.46
C GLY A 61 37.69 -10.66 9.56
N SER A 62 37.06 -10.50 10.74
CA SER A 62 37.08 -11.54 11.78
C SER A 62 36.05 -12.66 11.50
N PRO A 63 36.24 -13.88 12.03
CA PRO A 63 35.26 -14.96 11.92
C PRO A 63 33.88 -14.53 12.42
N ASN A 64 32.83 -14.94 11.72
CA ASN A 64 31.46 -14.62 12.11
C ASN A 64 30.95 -15.57 13.22
N PRO A 65 30.65 -15.08 14.43
CA PRO A 65 30.17 -15.94 15.52
C PRO A 65 28.77 -16.51 15.27
N THR A 66 27.97 -15.89 14.40
CA THR A 66 26.59 -16.31 14.09
C THR A 66 26.50 -17.11 12.78
N PHE A 67 27.62 -17.62 12.25
CA PHE A 67 27.62 -18.39 11.01
C PHE A 67 26.70 -19.62 11.11
N ASN A 68 25.81 -19.75 10.12
CA ASN A 68 24.80 -20.80 10.03
C ASN A 68 23.75 -20.78 11.15
N GLU A 69 23.60 -19.65 11.85
CA GLU A 69 22.53 -19.41 12.82
C GLU A 69 21.43 -18.52 12.22
N VAL A 70 20.21 -18.65 12.75
CA VAL A 70 19.09 -17.78 12.39
C VAL A 70 19.14 -16.53 13.27
N ILE A 71 19.39 -15.38 12.65
CA ILE A 71 19.47 -14.08 13.34
C ILE A 71 18.29 -13.20 12.96
N ALA A 72 17.85 -12.35 13.89
CA ALA A 72 16.92 -11.28 13.59
C ALA A 72 17.66 -10.21 12.77
N THR A 73 17.16 -9.88 11.59
CA THR A 73 17.77 -8.89 10.69
C THR A 73 17.13 -7.52 10.77
N GLY A 74 16.04 -7.39 11.53
CA GLY A 74 15.30 -6.14 11.70
C GLY A 74 13.81 -6.37 11.47
N LEU A 75 13.11 -5.36 10.96
CA LEU A 75 11.67 -5.40 10.71
C LEU A 75 11.39 -5.68 9.24
N CYS A 76 10.41 -6.54 8.96
CA CYS A 76 9.96 -6.84 7.62
C CYS A 76 9.48 -5.56 6.93
N GLY A 77 9.87 -5.42 5.67
CA GLY A 77 9.23 -4.51 4.72
C GLY A 77 8.23 -5.27 3.85
N CYS A 78 7.23 -4.57 3.35
CA CYS A 78 6.22 -5.13 2.48
C CYS A 78 6.30 -4.51 1.09
N ILE A 79 6.08 -5.36 0.09
CA ILE A 79 6.17 -5.00 -1.32
C ILE A 79 4.80 -5.12 -1.93
N GLY A 80 4.37 -4.06 -2.61
CA GLY A 80 3.13 -4.02 -3.38
C GLY A 80 3.38 -3.64 -4.81
N PHE A 81 2.36 -3.89 -5.62
CA PHE A 81 2.30 -3.51 -7.01
C PHE A 81 1.05 -2.67 -7.23
N ALA A 82 1.18 -1.59 -7.99
CA ALA A 82 -0.01 -0.93 -8.53
C ALA A 82 -0.68 -1.88 -9.52
N SER A 83 -1.98 -2.14 -9.35
CA SER A 83 -2.76 -2.98 -10.26
C SER A 83 -3.06 -2.29 -11.60
N GLU A 84 -2.73 -1.01 -11.72
CA GLU A 84 -2.94 -0.21 -12.91
C GLU A 84 -1.61 -0.05 -13.64
N LEU A 85 -1.55 -0.57 -14.87
CA LEU A 85 -0.45 -0.31 -15.78
C LEU A 85 -0.71 1.05 -16.43
N SER A 86 0.17 2.02 -16.18
CA SER A 86 0.12 3.31 -16.88
C SER A 86 0.83 3.16 -18.22
N GLY A 87 0.06 3.23 -19.30
CA GLY A 87 0.56 3.32 -20.67
C GLY A 87 0.60 4.77 -21.13
N ILE A 88 1.69 5.18 -21.76
CA ILE A 88 1.71 6.44 -22.51
C ILE A 88 1.22 6.11 -23.93
N GLU A 89 0.01 6.55 -24.30
CA GLU A 89 -0.64 6.21 -25.58
C GLU A 89 0.22 6.54 -26.81
N GLU A 90 1.12 7.52 -26.68
CA GLU A 90 1.96 8.04 -27.75
C GLU A 90 3.16 7.13 -28.05
N ASP A 91 3.67 6.40 -27.05
CA ASP A 91 4.97 5.72 -27.13
C ASP A 91 4.92 4.21 -26.84
N SER A 92 3.73 3.64 -26.53
CA SER A 92 3.55 2.22 -26.16
C SER A 92 4.44 1.76 -24.98
N SER A 93 4.85 2.68 -24.13
CA SER A 93 5.62 2.38 -22.91
C SER A 93 4.70 1.88 -21.81
N LEU A 94 5.22 0.98 -20.97
CA LEU A 94 4.51 0.43 -19.82
C LEU A 94 5.26 0.78 -18.54
N THR A 95 4.59 1.46 -17.61
CA THR A 95 5.16 1.78 -16.30
C THR A 95 4.72 0.74 -15.26
N LEU A 96 5.70 0.06 -14.65
CA LEU A 96 5.50 -0.85 -13.53
C LEU A 96 5.88 -0.12 -12.23
N THR A 97 4.91 0.11 -11.35
CA THR A 97 5.16 0.78 -10.08
C THR A 97 5.26 -0.23 -8.94
N PHE A 98 6.43 -0.26 -8.30
CA PHE A 98 6.69 -1.02 -7.08
C PHE A 98 6.54 -0.11 -5.87
N MET A 99 5.72 -0.52 -4.92
CA MET A 99 5.52 0.20 -3.67
C MET A 99 6.25 -0.53 -2.55
N LEU A 100 7.21 0.15 -1.92
CA LEU A 100 7.96 -0.37 -0.78
C LEU A 100 7.52 0.33 0.51
N VAL A 101 6.99 -0.46 1.44
CA VAL A 101 6.65 -0.02 2.79
C VAL A 101 7.64 -0.68 3.74
N ASP A 102 8.55 0.11 4.29
CA ASP A 102 9.55 -0.29 5.26
C ASP A 102 9.21 0.27 6.64
N ASN A 103 9.40 -0.55 7.68
CA ASN A 103 9.25 -0.12 9.05
C ASN A 103 10.59 0.32 9.69
N GLU A 104 11.69 0.14 8.97
CA GLU A 104 13.03 0.61 9.29
C GLU A 104 13.78 1.00 8.00
N SER A 105 14.81 1.86 8.10
CA SER A 105 15.55 2.33 6.94
C SER A 105 16.13 1.19 6.11
N ILE A 106 15.77 1.15 4.83
CA ILE A 106 16.33 0.21 3.84
C ILE A 106 17.82 0.48 3.66
N ARG A 107 18.66 -0.55 3.88
CA ARG A 107 20.13 -0.50 3.68
C ARG A 107 20.57 -0.86 2.26
N GLY A 108 19.70 -1.55 1.53
CA GLY A 108 19.91 -2.02 0.17
C GLY A 108 18.76 -2.95 -0.22
N ALA A 109 18.45 -2.97 -1.51
CA ALA A 109 17.46 -3.88 -2.08
C ALA A 109 17.98 -4.38 -3.43
N GLN A 110 17.82 -5.68 -3.69
CA GLN A 110 18.00 -6.26 -5.00
C GLN A 110 16.63 -6.73 -5.49
N ILE A 111 16.23 -6.29 -6.68
CA ILE A 111 14.94 -6.60 -7.27
C ILE A 111 15.18 -7.11 -8.68
N ASP A 112 14.82 -8.37 -8.91
CA ASP A 112 14.88 -8.99 -10.23
C ASP A 112 13.46 -9.05 -10.81
N ILE A 113 13.25 -8.44 -11.98
CA ILE A 113 11.94 -8.37 -12.65
C ILE A 113 11.95 -9.34 -13.84
N TYR A 114 10.99 -10.26 -13.85
CA TYR A 114 10.77 -11.21 -14.94
C TYR A 114 9.40 -10.98 -15.57
N HIS A 115 9.30 -11.09 -16.89
CA HIS A 115 8.03 -10.99 -17.63
C HIS A 115 7.91 -12.12 -18.66
N ASP A 116 6.68 -12.47 -19.03
CA ASP A 116 6.34 -13.52 -19.99
C ASP A 116 5.83 -12.97 -21.34
N ALA A 117 5.91 -11.64 -21.55
CA ALA A 117 5.45 -10.95 -22.76
C ALA A 117 6.22 -11.29 -24.06
N GLY A 118 7.12 -12.29 -24.05
CA GLY A 118 7.93 -12.66 -25.21
C GLY A 118 8.78 -11.48 -25.71
N SER A 119 8.72 -11.19 -27.01
CA SER A 119 9.40 -10.05 -27.64
C SER A 119 8.58 -8.76 -27.67
N ALA A 120 7.40 -8.73 -27.02
CA ALA A 120 6.52 -7.55 -27.04
C ALA A 120 6.91 -6.49 -26.00
N LEU A 121 7.71 -6.86 -25.00
CA LEU A 121 8.27 -5.96 -24.00
C LEU A 121 9.79 -6.07 -24.05
N SER A 122 10.47 -4.93 -24.17
CA SER A 122 11.92 -4.85 -24.32
C SER A 122 12.46 -3.77 -23.40
N TYR A 123 13.36 -4.13 -22.48
CA TYR A 123 13.98 -3.19 -21.55
C TYR A 123 15.18 -2.45 -22.18
N ASP A 124 15.86 -3.08 -23.13
CA ASP A 124 17.07 -2.60 -23.80
C ASP A 124 16.86 -1.37 -24.72
N GLN A 125 15.63 -1.14 -25.20
CA GLN A 125 15.29 -0.03 -26.10
C GLN A 125 14.66 1.16 -25.37
N GLY A 126 15.27 1.59 -24.26
CA GLY A 126 14.84 2.78 -23.52
C GLY A 126 14.04 2.48 -22.25
N GLY A 127 14.16 1.27 -21.70
CA GLY A 127 13.71 0.99 -20.35
C GLY A 127 14.52 1.80 -19.33
N GLU A 128 13.82 2.44 -18.40
CA GLU A 128 14.41 3.22 -17.33
C GLU A 128 13.89 2.73 -15.99
N VAL A 129 14.77 2.72 -14.98
CA VAL A 129 14.38 2.50 -13.59
C VAL A 129 14.48 3.82 -12.86
N ILE A 130 13.34 4.29 -12.36
CA ILE A 130 13.24 5.51 -11.57
C ILE A 130 13.15 5.11 -10.10
N LYS A 131 14.08 5.61 -9.28
CA LYS A 131 14.05 5.42 -7.83
C LYS A 131 12.96 6.27 -7.21
N GLY A 132 12.21 5.69 -6.28
CA GLY A 132 11.35 6.46 -5.39
C GLY A 132 12.16 7.16 -4.29
N ASP A 133 11.56 8.16 -3.64
CA ASP A 133 12.20 9.02 -2.65
C ASP A 133 12.99 8.27 -1.56
N LYS A 134 12.48 7.11 -1.13
CA LYS A 134 13.11 6.26 -0.09
C LYS A 134 14.45 5.64 -0.50
N LEU A 135 14.75 5.59 -1.80
CA LEU A 135 15.95 4.96 -2.34
C LEU A 135 16.94 5.99 -2.91
N MET A 136 16.64 7.29 -2.83
CA MET A 136 17.47 8.35 -3.43
C MET A 136 18.87 8.45 -2.82
N ASP A 137 19.01 8.05 -1.56
CA ASP A 137 20.30 8.05 -0.84
C ASP A 137 21.07 6.72 -0.97
N LEU A 138 20.58 5.78 -1.78
CA LEU A 138 21.25 4.49 -2.04
C LEU A 138 22.07 4.55 -3.33
N ASP A 139 23.31 4.07 -3.25
CA ASP A 139 24.19 3.93 -4.41
C ASP A 139 23.63 2.91 -5.41
N ASP A 140 23.75 3.23 -6.71
CA ASP A 140 23.45 2.27 -7.77
C ASP A 140 24.51 1.18 -7.85
N PRO A 141 24.13 -0.06 -8.21
CA PRO A 141 25.10 -1.10 -8.50
C PRO A 141 25.99 -0.67 -9.68
N THR A 142 27.30 -0.59 -9.43
CA THR A 142 28.35 -0.34 -10.45
C THR A 142 28.61 -1.54 -11.33
#